data_AF-A0AA97LL37-F1
#
_entry.id   AF-A0AA97LL37-F1
#
_cell.length_a   1.000
_cell.length_b   1.000
_cell.length_c   1.000
_cell.angle_alpha   90.00
_cell.angle_beta   90.00
_cell.angle_gamma   90.00
#
_symmetry.space_group_name_H-M   'P 1'
#
loop_
_entity.id
_entity.type
_entity.pdbx_description
1 polymer ?
#
loop_
_entity_poly.entity_id
_entity_poly.type
_entity_poly.pdbx_seq_one_letter_code
_entity_poly.pdbx_strand_id
1 'polypeptide(L)'
;MPRAISALLLFLVVSWAGGPIAGGSYLSVGDGKTAEFDFPENSRGVFVVSCCYPGPGAWLSVASLEPTVLVAENVSASWGGGFVVEIQSSLAGLAPLQLRLLEDSRLIEERVDFRIRVSARGSEPTPWSGLGHFSENPVLYVLLPLIFLNKCAFGCKVEVEALRGLVRQPHPVVLGILGQFVVMPVYGYLMSVAFSLPKPLALGLVIACSSPGGGGGYLYSLLLGGDVTVAISMTLLSTVAATGLMPLSSAFYGRLLGAHETLHVPFLKILITLLFIAVPISAGMLVKWKLPRLSRLLLLLIRPFSFTLIVGGLFMAYHMGAFILASVQLPTVLAGLTVPAFGLLLGYLLAWCLGLPGPQRRTVSIEVGVQNSLLALAVLQLSFQRAQADFASQAPFIVALSSTSEMLLLVLGHLMYKRLCSAGS
;
A
#
# COMPACT_ATOMS: atom_id res chain seq x y z
N MET A 1 -22.71 5.24 -17.58
CA MET A 1 -22.44 6.63 -17.14
C MET A 1 -21.50 6.77 -15.94
N PRO A 2 -21.52 5.97 -14.86
CA PRO A 2 -20.57 6.15 -13.74
C PRO A 2 -19.13 5.65 -14.05
N ARG A 3 -18.97 4.76 -15.04
CA ARG A 3 -17.66 4.25 -15.48
C ARG A 3 -16.86 5.24 -16.33
N ALA A 4 -17.53 6.11 -17.08
CA ALA A 4 -16.88 7.14 -17.90
C ALA A 4 -16.32 8.29 -17.03
N ILE A 5 -16.98 8.59 -15.91
CA ILE A 5 -16.61 9.70 -15.02
C ILE A 5 -15.39 9.33 -14.14
N SER A 6 -15.24 8.06 -13.72
CA SER A 6 -14.04 7.61 -12.97
C SER A 6 -12.79 7.46 -13.84
N ALA A 7 -12.94 7.06 -15.10
CA ALA A 7 -11.82 7.08 -16.06
C ALA A 7 -11.38 8.53 -16.33
N LEU A 8 -12.32 9.48 -16.46
CA LEU A 8 -12.00 10.90 -16.63
C LEU A 8 -11.19 11.50 -15.46
N LEU A 9 -11.48 11.10 -14.21
CA LEU A 9 -10.82 11.64 -13.02
C LEU A 9 -9.40 11.08 -12.78
N LEU A 10 -9.12 9.86 -13.22
CA LEU A 10 -7.76 9.28 -13.18
C LEU A 10 -6.88 9.79 -14.32
N PHE A 11 -7.46 10.16 -15.47
CA PHE A 11 -6.73 10.76 -16.59
C PHE A 11 -6.50 12.27 -16.43
N LEU A 12 -7.33 12.99 -15.69
CA LEU A 12 -7.16 14.44 -15.43
C LEU A 12 -5.92 14.78 -14.57
N VAL A 13 -5.35 13.81 -13.84
CA VAL A 13 -4.10 14.03 -13.08
C VAL A 13 -2.85 13.95 -13.96
N VAL A 14 -2.94 13.33 -15.15
CA VAL A 14 -1.82 13.23 -16.10
C VAL A 14 -1.79 14.41 -17.07
N SER A 15 -2.89 15.16 -17.21
CA SER A 15 -3.04 16.21 -18.23
C SER A 15 -2.70 17.63 -17.77
N TRP A 16 -1.76 17.81 -16.83
CA TRP A 16 -1.24 19.13 -16.48
C TRP A 16 0.30 19.13 -16.41
N ALA A 17 0.92 18.93 -17.56
CA ALA A 17 2.26 19.40 -17.84
C ALA A 17 2.32 19.79 -19.33
N GLY A 18 1.76 20.96 -19.63
CA GLY A 18 1.98 21.61 -20.92
C GLY A 18 3.45 22.01 -21.04
N GLY A 19 4.20 21.21 -21.79
CA GLY A 19 5.56 21.49 -22.21
C GLY A 19 5.93 20.57 -23.38
N PRO A 20 6.78 21.02 -24.31
CA PRO A 20 7.20 20.19 -25.44
C PRO A 20 7.80 18.87 -24.94
N ILE A 21 7.32 17.76 -25.50
CA ILE A 21 7.83 16.43 -25.22
C ILE A 21 9.29 16.39 -25.64
N ALA A 22 10.18 15.91 -24.76
CA ALA A 22 11.58 15.73 -25.08
C ALA A 22 11.71 14.80 -26.30
N GLY A 23 12.10 15.35 -27.46
CA GLY A 23 12.34 14.57 -28.69
C GLY A 23 11.71 15.10 -29.98
N GLY A 24 10.92 16.17 -29.97
CA GLY A 24 10.38 16.78 -31.21
C GLY A 24 9.25 15.99 -31.88
N SER A 25 8.62 15.06 -31.15
CA SER A 25 7.45 14.27 -31.57
C SER A 25 6.15 14.93 -31.09
N TYR A 26 5.13 14.94 -31.95
CA TYR A 26 3.77 15.41 -31.65
C TYR A 26 2.89 14.34 -31.01
N LEU A 27 3.22 13.05 -31.14
CA LEU A 27 2.45 11.93 -30.58
C LEU A 27 3.11 11.35 -29.33
N SER A 28 2.34 11.15 -28.25
CA SER A 28 2.77 10.43 -27.05
C SER A 28 1.74 9.39 -26.62
N VAL A 29 2.21 8.23 -26.17
CA VAL A 29 1.37 7.20 -25.54
C VAL A 29 1.82 7.03 -24.09
N GLY A 30 0.88 7.17 -23.15
CA GLY A 30 1.19 7.13 -21.71
C GLY A 30 2.07 8.30 -21.26
N ASP A 31 3.15 8.00 -20.54
CA ASP A 31 4.11 8.99 -20.01
C ASP A 31 5.26 9.33 -20.99
N GLY A 32 5.22 8.78 -22.21
CA GLY A 32 6.23 9.00 -23.26
C GLY A 32 7.57 8.31 -23.04
N LYS A 33 7.76 7.57 -21.93
CA LYS A 33 9.01 6.85 -21.61
C LYS A 33 8.90 5.34 -21.81
N THR A 34 7.68 4.83 -21.80
CA THR A 34 7.40 3.40 -21.88
C THR A 34 7.03 3.05 -23.31
N ALA A 35 7.84 2.21 -23.97
CA ALA A 35 7.64 1.81 -25.37
C ALA A 35 6.92 0.44 -25.50
N GLU A 36 6.78 -0.31 -24.40
CA GLU A 36 6.22 -1.65 -24.40
C GLU A 36 5.17 -1.81 -23.30
N PHE A 37 3.98 -2.30 -23.67
CA PHE A 37 2.83 -2.48 -22.78
C PHE A 37 2.33 -3.92 -22.81
N ASP A 38 2.00 -4.47 -21.64
CA ASP A 38 1.42 -5.81 -21.53
C ASP A 38 -0.11 -5.77 -21.72
N PHE A 39 -0.64 -6.72 -22.47
CA PHE A 39 -2.07 -6.86 -22.75
C PHE A 39 -2.50 -8.34 -22.71
N PRO A 40 -3.69 -8.69 -22.19
CA PRO A 40 -4.10 -10.09 -22.09
C PRO A 40 -4.62 -10.63 -23.43
N GLU A 41 -4.34 -11.89 -23.74
CA GLU A 41 -4.86 -12.59 -24.93
C GLU A 41 -6.40 -12.69 -24.95
N ASN A 42 -7.01 -12.67 -26.14
CA ASN A 42 -8.47 -12.76 -26.36
C ASN A 42 -9.28 -11.70 -25.60
N SER A 43 -8.75 -10.48 -25.53
CA SER A 43 -9.38 -9.36 -24.82
C SER A 43 -9.51 -8.12 -25.70
N ARG A 44 -10.48 -7.26 -25.33
CA ARG A 44 -10.69 -5.94 -25.93
C ARG A 44 -10.27 -4.85 -24.96
N GLY A 45 -9.64 -3.81 -25.49
CA GLY A 45 -9.09 -2.73 -24.69
C GLY A 45 -9.03 -1.43 -25.46
N VAL A 46 -8.62 -0.39 -24.74
CA VAL A 46 -8.52 0.95 -25.29
C VAL A 46 -7.24 1.59 -24.75
N PHE A 47 -6.51 2.28 -25.62
CA PHE A 47 -5.41 3.14 -25.19
C PHE A 47 -5.56 4.54 -25.79
N VAL A 48 -4.96 5.53 -25.14
CA VAL A 48 -5.07 6.94 -25.51
C VAL A 48 -3.73 7.43 -26.03
N VAL A 49 -3.76 8.12 -27.16
CA VAL A 49 -2.61 8.78 -27.78
C VAL A 49 -2.79 10.28 -27.64
N SER A 50 -1.93 10.93 -26.89
CA SER A 50 -1.89 12.39 -26.79
C SER A 50 -1.27 12.96 -28.06
N CYS A 51 -1.89 14.00 -28.64
CA CYS A 51 -1.36 14.72 -29.78
C CYS A 51 -1.17 16.21 -29.41
N CYS A 52 0.00 16.77 -29.72
CA CYS A 52 0.30 18.19 -29.50
C CYS A 52 0.36 18.98 -30.81
N TYR A 53 -0.10 18.41 -31.92
CA TYR A 53 -0.12 19.06 -33.23
C TYR A 53 -1.28 20.07 -33.32
N PRO A 54 -1.01 21.34 -33.69
CA PRO A 54 -2.03 22.41 -33.65
C PRO A 54 -2.96 22.46 -34.89
N GLY A 55 -2.81 21.55 -35.85
CA GLY A 55 -3.54 21.58 -37.13
C GLY A 55 -5.03 21.21 -37.01
N PRO A 56 -5.97 22.05 -37.51
CA PRO A 56 -7.41 21.83 -37.43
C PRO A 56 -7.87 20.85 -38.52
N GLY A 57 -7.55 19.57 -38.35
CA GLY A 57 -7.88 18.54 -39.36
C GLY A 57 -7.09 17.24 -39.22
N ALA A 58 -6.20 17.14 -38.22
CA ALA A 58 -5.39 15.97 -38.03
C ALA A 58 -6.19 14.76 -37.56
N TRP A 59 -5.95 13.60 -38.16
CA TRP A 59 -6.50 12.31 -37.74
C TRP A 59 -5.37 11.29 -37.60
N LEU A 60 -5.59 10.31 -36.72
CA LEU A 60 -4.62 9.27 -36.42
C LEU A 60 -5.04 7.95 -37.09
N SER A 61 -4.12 7.37 -37.83
CA SER A 61 -4.23 6.00 -38.33
C SER A 61 -3.32 5.10 -37.49
N VAL A 62 -3.87 3.99 -36.99
CA VAL A 62 -3.13 3.00 -36.21
C VAL A 62 -3.27 1.65 -36.87
N ALA A 63 -2.13 1.02 -37.16
CA ALA A 63 -2.06 -0.33 -37.69
C ALA A 63 -1.15 -1.19 -36.82
N SER A 64 -1.53 -2.45 -36.62
CA SER A 64 -0.63 -3.45 -36.04
C SER A 64 0.18 -4.10 -37.15
N LEU A 65 1.49 -4.23 -36.96
CA LEU A 65 2.35 -4.98 -37.87
C LEU A 65 2.17 -6.50 -37.73
N GLU A 66 1.54 -6.95 -36.65
CA GLU A 66 1.20 -8.36 -36.37
C GLU A 66 -0.32 -8.49 -36.12
N PRO A 67 -1.15 -8.49 -37.18
CA PRO A 67 -2.61 -8.51 -37.07
C PRO A 67 -3.17 -9.83 -36.54
N THR A 68 -2.37 -10.90 -36.54
CA THR A 68 -2.70 -12.19 -35.92
C THR A 68 -2.60 -12.16 -34.39
N VAL A 69 -1.85 -11.21 -33.84
CA VAL A 69 -1.63 -11.01 -32.40
C VAL A 69 -2.58 -9.93 -31.87
N LEU A 70 -2.68 -8.79 -32.56
CA LEU A 70 -3.48 -7.65 -32.13
C LEU A 70 -3.97 -6.82 -33.32
N VAL A 71 -5.22 -6.37 -33.28
CA VAL A 71 -5.86 -5.54 -34.31
C VAL A 71 -6.37 -4.25 -33.69
N ALA A 72 -6.14 -3.11 -34.37
CA ALA A 72 -6.80 -1.85 -34.04
C ALA A 72 -8.14 -1.79 -34.77
N GLU A 73 -9.26 -1.74 -34.03
CA GLU A 73 -10.61 -1.77 -34.58
C GLU A 73 -11.11 -0.39 -34.95
N ASN A 74 -10.85 0.62 -34.11
CA ASN A 74 -11.38 1.96 -34.30
C ASN A 74 -10.47 3.04 -33.69
N VAL A 75 -10.45 4.22 -34.30
CA VAL A 75 -9.74 5.40 -33.80
C VAL A 75 -10.71 6.56 -33.75
N SER A 76 -10.93 7.12 -32.56
CA SER A 76 -11.83 8.26 -32.34
C SER A 76 -11.09 9.43 -31.71
N ALA A 77 -11.51 10.66 -32.02
CA ALA A 77 -10.93 11.85 -31.41
C ALA A 77 -11.41 12.01 -29.96
N SER A 78 -10.48 12.36 -29.08
CA SER A 78 -10.74 12.64 -27.66
C SER A 78 -10.90 14.14 -27.40
N TRP A 79 -11.72 14.49 -26.42
CA TRP A 79 -11.88 15.87 -25.96
C TRP A 79 -10.59 16.32 -25.26
N GLY A 80 -9.84 17.24 -25.89
CA GLY A 80 -8.57 17.76 -25.38
C GLY A 80 -7.34 17.52 -26.26
N GLY A 81 -7.52 17.16 -27.54
CA GLY A 81 -6.42 17.05 -28.51
C GLY A 81 -5.73 15.68 -28.56
N GLY A 82 -6.36 14.61 -28.06
CA GLY A 82 -5.85 13.24 -28.17
C GLY A 82 -6.72 12.34 -29.05
N PHE A 83 -6.28 11.10 -29.24
CA PHE A 83 -7.01 10.04 -29.94
C PHE A 83 -7.21 8.83 -29.03
N VAL A 84 -8.35 8.17 -29.14
CA VAL A 84 -8.71 6.94 -28.44
C VAL A 84 -8.70 5.81 -29.45
N VAL A 85 -7.88 4.79 -29.20
CA VAL A 85 -7.69 3.64 -30.11
C VAL A 85 -8.26 2.39 -29.44
N GLU A 86 -9.25 1.78 -30.08
CA GLU A 86 -9.84 0.50 -29.67
C GLU A 86 -9.04 -0.65 -30.27
N ILE A 87 -8.69 -1.62 -29.44
CA ILE A 87 -7.87 -2.78 -29.84
C ILE A 87 -8.51 -4.10 -29.41
N GLN A 88 -8.31 -5.12 -30.24
CA GLN A 88 -8.66 -6.50 -29.94
C GLN A 88 -7.42 -7.39 -30.10
N SER A 89 -7.13 -8.18 -29.07
CA SER A 89 -6.06 -9.17 -29.09
C SER A 89 -6.59 -10.58 -29.38
N SER A 90 -5.76 -11.41 -29.99
CA SER A 90 -6.12 -12.78 -30.42
C SER A 90 -5.13 -13.82 -29.93
N LEU A 91 -3.88 -13.77 -30.38
CA LEU A 91 -2.82 -14.72 -30.01
C LEU A 91 -1.78 -14.07 -29.11
N ALA A 92 -1.17 -14.85 -28.22
CA ALA A 92 0.00 -14.41 -27.47
C ALA A 92 1.20 -14.12 -28.41
N GLY A 93 1.88 -13.00 -28.17
CA GLY A 93 2.95 -12.53 -29.03
C GLY A 93 3.25 -11.05 -28.82
N LEU A 94 4.26 -10.54 -29.50
CA LEU A 94 4.59 -9.12 -29.47
C LEU A 94 4.09 -8.46 -30.75
N ALA A 95 3.23 -7.46 -30.62
CA ALA A 95 2.63 -6.70 -31.71
C ALA A 95 3.17 -5.26 -31.73
N PRO A 96 4.15 -4.95 -32.60
CA PRO A 96 4.53 -3.56 -32.87
C PRO A 96 3.37 -2.81 -33.54
N LEU A 97 3.14 -1.59 -33.10
CA LEU A 97 2.14 -0.71 -33.70
C LEU A 97 2.81 0.39 -34.52
N GLN A 98 2.15 0.73 -35.62
CA GLN A 98 2.46 1.83 -36.49
C GLN A 98 1.40 2.91 -36.31
N LEU A 99 1.80 4.04 -35.74
CA LEU A 99 0.98 5.22 -35.52
C LEU A 99 1.34 6.25 -36.59
N ARG A 100 0.36 6.72 -37.36
CA ARG A 100 0.54 7.74 -38.39
C ARG A 100 -0.41 8.90 -38.12
N LEU A 101 0.16 10.09 -37.89
CA LEU A 101 -0.59 11.33 -37.82
C LEU A 101 -0.69 11.93 -39.23
N LEU A 102 -1.91 12.12 -39.72
CA LEU A 102 -2.16 12.68 -41.05
C LEU A 102 -3.05 13.92 -40.98
N GLU A 103 -2.83 14.87 -41.87
CA GLU A 103 -3.69 16.03 -42.10
C GLU A 103 -3.86 16.19 -43.62
N ASP A 104 -5.09 16.25 -44.13
CA ASP A 104 -5.40 16.38 -45.57
C ASP A 104 -4.63 15.40 -46.48
N SER A 105 -4.47 14.15 -46.03
CA SER A 105 -3.68 13.07 -46.68
C SER A 105 -2.16 13.27 -46.72
N ARG A 106 -1.63 14.28 -46.03
CA ARG A 106 -0.20 14.48 -45.80
C ARG A 106 0.21 13.81 -44.49
N LEU A 107 1.26 12.98 -44.54
CA LEU A 107 1.87 12.40 -43.34
C LEU A 107 2.62 13.49 -42.58
N ILE A 108 2.21 13.74 -41.34
CA ILE A 108 2.85 14.70 -40.43
C ILE A 108 3.91 13.99 -39.58
N GLU A 109 3.57 12.83 -39.04
CA GLU A 109 4.47 12.04 -38.20
C GLU A 109 4.13 10.54 -38.27
N GLU A 110 5.15 9.70 -38.23
CA GLU A 110 5.03 8.25 -38.12
C GLU A 110 5.87 7.72 -36.96
N ARG A 111 5.26 6.88 -36.12
CA ARG A 111 5.92 6.22 -34.98
C ARG A 111 5.70 4.72 -35.04
N VAL A 112 6.79 3.97 -34.86
CA VAL A 112 6.84 2.49 -34.88
C VAL A 112 7.54 1.92 -33.66
N ASP A 113 7.86 2.76 -32.69
CA ASP A 113 8.59 2.41 -31.48
C ASP A 113 7.67 1.84 -30.38
N PHE A 114 6.36 1.93 -30.57
CA PHE A 114 5.36 1.40 -29.64
C PHE A 114 5.05 -0.08 -29.91
N ARG A 115 5.06 -0.91 -28.87
CA ARG A 115 4.80 -2.36 -28.95
C ARG A 115 3.84 -2.80 -27.85
N ILE A 116 2.93 -3.71 -28.20
CA ILE A 116 2.05 -4.38 -27.24
C ILE A 116 2.45 -5.84 -27.14
N ARG A 117 2.81 -6.30 -25.94
CA ARG A 117 3.04 -7.71 -25.64
C ARG A 117 1.72 -8.36 -25.20
N VAL A 118 1.15 -9.18 -26.07
CA VAL A 118 -0.01 -10.01 -25.74
C VAL A 118 0.46 -11.26 -25.01
N SER A 119 0.06 -11.38 -23.74
CA SER A 119 0.44 -12.49 -22.87
C SER A 119 -0.67 -13.54 -22.84
N ALA A 120 -0.30 -14.82 -23.02
CA ALA A 120 -1.24 -15.94 -23.01
C ALA A 120 -2.01 -15.97 -21.70
N ARG A 121 -3.27 -16.43 -21.72
CA ARG A 121 -4.14 -16.50 -20.51
C ARG A 121 -3.65 -17.50 -19.42
N GLY A 122 -2.42 -18.01 -19.55
CA GLY A 122 -1.72 -18.84 -18.57
C GLY A 122 -0.24 -18.48 -18.33
N SER A 123 0.30 -17.43 -18.96
CA SER A 123 1.56 -16.83 -18.47
C SER A 123 1.23 -16.00 -17.23
N GLU A 124 1.96 -16.28 -16.16
CA GLU A 124 1.75 -15.84 -14.78
C GLU A 124 1.03 -14.49 -14.65
N PRO A 125 0.01 -14.38 -13.77
CA PRO A 125 -0.61 -13.10 -13.50
C PRO A 125 0.50 -12.12 -13.12
N THR A 126 0.67 -11.07 -13.93
CA THR A 126 1.60 -10.01 -13.59
C THR A 126 1.21 -9.50 -12.20
N PRO A 127 2.15 -9.27 -11.29
CA PRO A 127 1.86 -8.89 -9.89
C PRO A 127 1.03 -7.62 -9.73
N TRP A 128 0.98 -6.78 -10.77
CA TRP A 128 0.07 -5.64 -10.87
C TRP A 128 -1.35 -6.00 -11.28
N SER A 129 -1.63 -7.17 -11.83
CA SER A 129 -3.00 -7.67 -11.90
C SER A 129 -3.57 -7.84 -10.49
N GLY A 130 -2.78 -8.26 -9.49
CA GLY A 130 -3.19 -8.34 -8.09
C GLY A 130 -3.43 -6.98 -7.41
N LEU A 131 -2.65 -5.94 -7.76
CA LEU A 131 -2.81 -4.58 -7.24
C LEU A 131 -3.83 -3.73 -8.04
N GLY A 132 -3.97 -3.97 -9.34
CA GLY A 132 -5.08 -3.48 -10.17
C GLY A 132 -6.41 -4.12 -9.77
N HIS A 133 -6.40 -5.41 -9.41
CA HIS A 133 -7.49 -6.08 -8.72
C HIS A 133 -7.77 -5.48 -7.33
N PHE A 134 -6.83 -4.77 -6.69
CA PHE A 134 -7.11 -4.03 -5.45
C PHE A 134 -8.03 -2.85 -5.75
N SER A 135 -7.75 -2.05 -6.79
CA SER A 135 -8.61 -0.94 -7.21
C SER A 135 -9.89 -1.37 -7.92
N GLU A 136 -9.95 -2.57 -8.47
CA GLU A 136 -11.16 -3.09 -9.15
C GLU A 136 -12.04 -3.97 -8.25
N ASN A 137 -11.59 -4.30 -7.03
CA ASN A 137 -12.41 -5.09 -6.12
C ASN A 137 -13.54 -4.21 -5.55
N PRO A 138 -14.83 -4.50 -5.84
CA PRO A 138 -15.96 -3.74 -5.29
C PRO A 138 -15.95 -3.73 -3.76
N VAL A 139 -15.37 -4.77 -3.14
CA VAL A 139 -15.20 -4.88 -1.69
C VAL A 139 -14.32 -3.76 -1.13
N LEU A 140 -13.27 -3.35 -1.82
CA LEU A 140 -12.36 -2.31 -1.32
C LEU A 140 -13.05 -0.94 -1.27
N TYR A 141 -13.89 -0.62 -2.25
CA TYR A 141 -14.69 0.61 -2.27
C TYR A 141 -15.70 0.68 -1.12
N VAL A 142 -16.20 -0.47 -0.67
CA VAL A 142 -17.07 -0.55 0.53
C VAL A 142 -16.25 -0.46 1.81
N LEU A 143 -15.06 -1.06 1.86
CA LEU A 143 -14.21 -1.06 3.05
C LEU A 143 -13.60 0.31 3.38
N LEU A 144 -13.24 1.12 2.38
CA LEU A 144 -12.60 2.42 2.59
C LEU A 144 -13.44 3.40 3.44
N PRO A 145 -14.73 3.66 3.10
CA PRO A 145 -15.61 4.47 3.94
C PRO A 145 -15.81 3.88 5.34
N LEU A 146 -15.87 2.55 5.45
CA LEU A 146 -15.99 1.87 6.73
C LEU A 146 -14.74 2.09 7.59
N ILE A 147 -13.55 1.94 7.04
CA ILE A 147 -12.28 2.23 7.73
C ILE A 147 -12.22 3.70 8.16
N PHE A 148 -12.63 4.62 7.30
CA PHE A 148 -12.69 6.04 7.62
C PHE A 148 -13.64 6.32 8.79
N LEU A 149 -14.85 5.76 8.76
CA LEU A 149 -15.83 5.88 9.84
C LEU A 149 -15.29 5.28 11.14
N ASN A 150 -14.57 4.16 11.08
CA ASN A 150 -13.96 3.55 12.25
C ASN A 150 -12.92 4.49 12.85
N LYS A 151 -11.99 5.02 12.04
CA LYS A 151 -10.97 5.98 12.48
C LYS A 151 -11.60 7.26 13.07
N CYS A 152 -12.72 7.71 12.53
CA CYS A 152 -13.51 8.79 13.10
C CYS A 152 -14.05 8.42 14.50
N ALA A 153 -14.58 7.22 14.68
CA ALA A 153 -14.98 6.72 16.01
C ALA A 153 -13.78 6.68 16.99
N PHE A 154 -12.58 6.31 16.53
CA PHE A 154 -11.35 6.39 17.31
C PHE A 154 -10.99 7.83 17.71
N GLY A 155 -11.18 8.79 16.81
CA GLY A 155 -11.04 10.22 17.12
C GLY A 155 -11.95 10.67 18.25
N CYS A 156 -13.17 10.11 18.36
CA CYS A 156 -14.05 10.38 19.50
C CYS A 156 -13.52 9.84 20.85
N LYS A 157 -12.60 8.88 20.82
CA LYS A 157 -11.99 8.24 21.99
C LYS A 157 -10.70 8.94 22.44
N VAL A 158 -10.17 9.87 21.64
CA VAL A 158 -8.99 10.67 21.99
C VAL A 158 -9.31 11.63 23.13
N GLU A 159 -8.40 11.71 24.10
CA GLU A 159 -8.48 12.62 25.26
C GLU A 159 -7.39 13.68 25.19
N VAL A 160 -7.78 14.96 25.30
CA VAL A 160 -6.86 16.09 25.16
C VAL A 160 -5.87 16.12 26.33
N GLU A 161 -6.32 15.72 27.51
CA GLU A 161 -5.51 15.58 28.73
C GLU A 161 -4.42 14.53 28.55
N ALA A 162 -4.75 13.39 27.92
CA ALA A 162 -3.78 12.34 27.61
C ALA A 162 -2.74 12.81 26.57
N LEU A 163 -3.14 13.58 25.55
CA LEU A 163 -2.21 14.21 24.61
C LEU A 163 -1.25 15.18 25.33
N ARG A 164 -1.76 16.02 26.23
CA ARG A 164 -0.94 16.93 27.05
C ARG A 164 0.02 16.16 27.95
N GLY A 165 -0.44 15.05 28.55
CA GLY A 165 0.39 14.15 29.34
C GLY A 165 1.55 13.58 28.53
N LEU A 166 1.30 13.19 27.27
CA LEU A 166 2.32 12.64 26.38
C LEU A 166 3.40 13.67 26.02
N VAL A 167 3.04 14.95 25.87
CA VAL A 167 4.02 16.02 25.65
C VAL A 167 4.94 16.20 26.88
N ARG A 168 4.40 16.03 28.09
CA ARG A 168 5.18 16.12 29.34
C ARG A 168 6.05 14.89 29.59
N GLN A 169 5.56 13.71 29.24
CA GLN A 169 6.24 12.43 29.44
C GLN A 169 6.18 11.61 28.13
N PRO A 170 7.08 11.88 27.18
CA PRO A 170 7.06 11.26 25.86
C PRO A 170 7.64 9.83 25.84
N HIS A 171 7.86 9.21 27.00
CA HIS A 171 8.49 7.89 27.12
C HIS A 171 7.86 6.83 26.20
N PRO A 172 6.51 6.70 26.09
CA PRO A 172 5.92 5.72 25.17
C PRO A 172 6.32 5.94 23.71
N VAL A 173 6.34 7.20 23.26
CA VAL A 173 6.70 7.56 21.87
C VAL A 173 8.17 7.31 21.60
N VAL A 174 9.04 7.70 22.53
CA VAL A 174 10.48 7.47 22.40
C VAL A 174 10.77 5.97 22.33
N LEU A 175 10.14 5.17 23.19
CA LEU A 175 10.25 3.71 23.15
C LEU A 175 9.73 3.12 21.83
N GLY A 176 8.62 3.65 21.30
CA GLY A 176 8.10 3.24 19.99
C GLY A 176 9.10 3.48 18.87
N ILE A 177 9.64 4.70 18.78
CA ILE A 177 10.61 5.06 17.74
C ILE A 177 11.89 4.23 17.87
N LEU A 178 12.42 4.06 19.09
CA LEU A 178 13.61 3.24 19.32
C LEU A 178 13.35 1.76 19.00
N GLY A 179 12.20 1.23 19.42
CA GLY A 179 11.80 -0.14 19.08
C GLY A 179 11.70 -0.34 17.57
N GLN A 180 10.88 0.47 16.89
CA GLN A 180 10.54 0.32 15.47
C GLN A 180 11.68 0.62 14.51
N PHE A 181 12.55 1.60 14.82
CA PHE A 181 13.56 2.07 13.87
C PHE A 181 15.00 1.75 14.27
N VAL A 182 15.22 1.21 15.47
CA VAL A 182 16.55 0.76 15.90
C VAL A 182 16.58 -0.74 16.15
N VAL A 183 15.74 -1.25 17.05
CA VAL A 183 15.84 -2.66 17.47
C VAL A 183 15.19 -3.62 16.48
N MET A 184 14.01 -3.29 15.97
CA MET A 184 13.29 -4.14 15.01
C MET A 184 14.06 -4.33 13.69
N PRO A 185 14.70 -3.31 13.09
CA PRO A 185 15.54 -3.50 11.90
C PRO A 185 16.74 -4.41 12.15
N VAL A 186 17.39 -4.30 13.32
CA VAL A 186 18.46 -5.23 13.73
C VAL A 186 17.90 -6.65 13.78
N TYR A 187 16.74 -6.83 14.39
CA TYR A 187 16.09 -8.13 14.46
C TYR A 187 15.78 -8.70 13.07
N GLY A 188 15.19 -7.89 12.17
CA GLY A 188 14.92 -8.28 10.79
C GLY A 188 16.18 -8.71 10.03
N TYR A 189 17.29 -7.98 10.21
CA TYR A 189 18.57 -8.35 9.64
C TYR A 189 19.09 -9.68 10.21
N LEU A 190 19.09 -9.85 11.53
CA LEU A 190 19.55 -11.08 12.18
C LEU A 190 18.72 -12.29 11.74
N MET A 191 17.40 -12.16 11.64
CA MET A 191 16.54 -13.22 11.12
C MET A 191 16.81 -13.51 9.65
N SER A 192 17.06 -12.48 8.84
CA SER A 192 17.40 -12.68 7.43
C SER A 192 18.69 -13.50 7.24
N VAL A 193 19.70 -13.27 8.10
CA VAL A 193 20.95 -14.04 8.09
C VAL A 193 20.75 -15.44 8.67
N ALA A 194 20.07 -15.56 9.80
CA ALA A 194 19.81 -16.84 10.47
C ALA A 194 19.04 -17.83 9.60
N PHE A 195 18.04 -17.33 8.86
CA PHE A 195 17.24 -18.13 7.92
C PHE A 195 17.83 -18.17 6.50
N SER A 196 19.02 -17.58 6.28
CA SER A 196 19.71 -17.54 4.98
C SER A 196 18.82 -17.04 3.83
N LEU A 197 18.07 -15.97 4.09
CA LEU A 197 17.13 -15.41 3.11
C LEU A 197 17.89 -14.80 1.91
N PRO A 198 17.40 -14.99 0.67
CA PRO A 198 17.90 -14.28 -0.50
C PRO A 198 17.90 -12.76 -0.29
N LYS A 199 18.90 -12.05 -0.84
CA LYS A 199 19.09 -10.60 -0.62
C LYS A 199 17.81 -9.75 -0.80
N PRO A 200 16.98 -9.94 -1.84
CA PRO A 200 15.76 -9.14 -1.98
C PRO A 200 14.75 -9.40 -0.84
N LEU A 201 14.58 -10.66 -0.41
CA LEU A 201 13.72 -11.03 0.72
C LEU A 201 14.27 -10.52 2.05
N ALA A 202 15.60 -10.62 2.24
CA ALA A 202 16.27 -10.08 3.41
C ALA A 202 16.04 -8.58 3.54
N LEU A 203 16.19 -7.82 2.45
CA LEU A 203 15.87 -6.40 2.45
C LEU A 203 14.38 -6.16 2.67
N GLY A 204 13.50 -6.94 2.04
CA GLY A 204 12.06 -6.87 2.28
C GLY A 204 11.68 -7.05 3.75
N LEU A 205 12.31 -8.00 4.44
CA LEU A 205 12.10 -8.26 5.87
C LEU A 205 12.63 -7.12 6.74
N VAL A 206 13.82 -6.60 6.45
CA VAL A 206 14.40 -5.45 7.17
C VAL A 206 13.52 -4.21 7.01
N ILE A 207 13.02 -3.94 5.80
CA ILE A 207 12.13 -2.80 5.52
C ILE A 207 10.78 -2.99 6.21
N ALA A 208 10.24 -4.21 6.23
CA ALA A 208 9.07 -4.55 7.05
C ALA A 208 9.32 -4.21 8.52
N CYS A 209 10.51 -4.57 9.02
CA CYS A 209 10.96 -4.33 10.39
C CYS A 209 11.41 -2.89 10.70
N SER A 210 11.51 -2.04 9.68
CA SER A 210 11.85 -0.63 9.82
C SER A 210 10.62 0.27 9.66
N SER A 211 9.42 -0.32 9.61
CA SER A 211 8.21 0.41 9.31
C SER A 211 7.59 0.97 10.60
N PRO A 212 6.89 2.12 10.52
CA PRO A 212 6.20 2.70 11.66
C PRO A 212 5.06 1.78 12.15
N GLY A 213 4.42 2.17 13.25
CA GLY A 213 3.25 1.46 13.78
C GLY A 213 2.20 1.23 12.69
N GLY A 214 1.65 0.02 12.65
CA GLY A 214 0.65 -0.39 11.66
C GLY A 214 -0.72 0.22 11.93
N GLY A 215 -1.51 0.45 10.87
CA GLY A 215 -2.85 1.03 10.97
C GLY A 215 -3.88 0.24 11.81
N GLY A 216 -3.53 -0.97 12.27
CA GLY A 216 -4.32 -1.77 13.21
C GLY A 216 -3.90 -1.64 14.68
N GLY A 217 -2.74 -1.06 15.00
CA GLY A 217 -2.17 -1.05 16.36
C GLY A 217 -3.09 -0.40 17.41
N TYR A 218 -3.68 0.75 17.09
CA TYR A 218 -4.67 1.39 17.96
C TYR A 218 -6.00 0.62 18.06
N LEU A 219 -6.37 -0.19 17.05
CA LEU A 219 -7.54 -1.09 17.13
C LEU A 219 -7.31 -2.18 18.17
N TYR A 220 -6.15 -2.83 18.10
CA TYR A 220 -5.79 -3.86 19.06
C TYR A 220 -5.59 -3.28 20.46
N SER A 221 -5.00 -2.08 20.57
CA SER A 221 -4.90 -1.36 21.84
C SER A 221 -6.27 -1.13 22.46
N LEU A 222 -7.29 -0.76 21.68
CA LEU A 222 -8.66 -0.64 22.19
C LEU A 222 -9.21 -1.98 22.70
N LEU A 223 -9.03 -3.07 21.96
CA LEU A 223 -9.59 -4.39 22.27
C LEU A 223 -8.89 -5.06 23.46
N LEU A 224 -7.59 -4.83 23.64
CA LEU A 224 -6.76 -5.38 24.71
C LEU A 224 -6.63 -4.45 25.93
N GLY A 225 -7.35 -3.33 25.93
CA GLY A 225 -7.37 -2.37 27.05
C GLY A 225 -6.05 -1.61 27.24
N GLY A 226 -5.37 -1.30 26.15
CA GLY A 226 -4.30 -0.31 26.08
C GLY A 226 -4.82 1.13 26.03
N ASP A 227 -3.89 2.08 26.08
CA ASP A 227 -4.13 3.50 25.89
C ASP A 227 -4.22 3.84 24.38
N VAL A 228 -5.43 4.18 23.93
CA VAL A 228 -5.74 4.47 22.52
C VAL A 228 -5.19 5.83 22.09
N THR A 229 -5.16 6.81 22.98
CA THR A 229 -4.63 8.15 22.67
C THR A 229 -3.13 8.08 22.46
N VAL A 230 -2.44 7.32 23.31
CA VAL A 230 -1.01 7.05 23.16
C VAL A 230 -0.74 6.25 21.88
N ALA A 231 -1.55 5.23 21.58
CA ALA A 231 -1.37 4.41 20.37
C ALA A 231 -1.45 5.27 19.09
N ILE A 232 -2.51 6.07 18.95
CA ILE A 232 -2.69 6.99 17.82
C ILE A 232 -1.50 7.96 17.69
N SER A 233 -1.05 8.52 18.81
CA SER A 233 0.06 9.47 18.83
C SER A 233 1.38 8.81 18.41
N MET A 234 1.66 7.60 18.91
CA MET A 234 2.81 6.80 18.52
C MET A 234 2.79 6.46 17.04
N THR A 235 1.64 6.01 16.50
CA THR A 235 1.50 5.72 15.07
C THR A 235 1.75 6.96 14.20
N LEU A 236 1.16 8.12 14.55
CA LEU A 236 1.34 9.36 13.78
C LEU A 236 2.80 9.84 13.80
N LEU A 237 3.42 9.87 14.98
CA LEU A 237 4.79 10.35 15.15
C LEU A 237 5.81 9.40 14.51
N SER A 238 5.62 8.09 14.65
CA SER A 238 6.45 7.11 13.96
C SER A 238 6.28 7.19 12.44
N THR A 239 5.06 7.42 11.93
CA THR A 239 4.83 7.59 10.48
C THR A 239 5.56 8.81 9.94
N VAL A 240 5.64 9.91 10.69
CA VAL A 240 6.47 11.06 10.33
C VAL A 240 7.96 10.69 10.37
N ALA A 241 8.42 10.03 11.44
CA ALA A 241 9.81 9.60 11.59
C ALA A 241 10.26 8.63 10.48
N ALA A 242 9.33 7.83 9.94
CA ALA A 242 9.58 6.90 8.84
C ALA A 242 10.12 7.58 7.57
N THR A 243 9.79 8.86 7.34
CA THR A 243 10.31 9.63 6.20
C THR A 243 11.84 9.69 6.15
N GLY A 244 12.50 9.74 7.31
CA GLY A 244 13.96 9.77 7.42
C GLY A 244 14.56 8.44 7.87
N LEU A 245 13.89 7.72 8.77
CA LEU A 245 14.44 6.52 9.40
C LEU A 245 14.33 5.27 8.51
N MET A 246 13.28 5.11 7.69
CA MET A 246 13.18 3.96 6.77
C MET A 246 14.29 3.97 5.70
N PRO A 247 14.56 5.10 5.00
CA PRO A 247 15.65 5.15 4.03
C PRO A 247 17.03 5.00 4.67
N LEU A 248 17.22 5.54 5.87
CA LEU A 248 18.47 5.38 6.62
C LEU A 248 18.71 3.92 6.99
N SER A 249 17.70 3.24 7.53
CA SER A 249 17.76 1.81 7.83
C SER A 249 18.06 1.01 6.56
N SER A 250 17.34 1.29 5.47
CA SER A 250 17.59 0.67 4.17
C SER A 250 19.03 0.83 3.69
N ALA A 251 19.57 2.05 3.74
CA ALA A 251 20.92 2.31 3.24
C ALA A 251 21.97 1.58 4.07
N PHE A 252 21.77 1.51 5.40
CA PHE A 252 22.66 0.81 6.31
C PHE A 252 22.62 -0.71 6.09
N TYR A 253 21.44 -1.33 6.15
CA TYR A 253 21.31 -2.78 6.01
C TYR A 253 21.47 -3.28 4.58
N GLY A 254 21.11 -2.47 3.58
CA GLY A 254 21.37 -2.77 2.17
C GLY A 254 22.87 -2.96 1.92
N ARG A 255 23.71 -2.06 2.45
CA ARG A 255 25.17 -2.22 2.40
C ARG A 255 25.65 -3.49 3.11
N LEU A 256 25.13 -3.76 4.30
CA LEU A 256 25.52 -4.92 5.09
C LEU A 256 25.13 -6.26 4.44
N LEU A 257 24.02 -6.28 3.70
CA LEU A 257 23.56 -7.42 2.91
C LEU A 257 24.21 -7.51 1.51
N GLY A 258 25.04 -6.52 1.15
CA GLY A 258 25.63 -6.42 -0.19
C GLY A 258 24.57 -6.26 -1.29
N ALA A 259 23.50 -5.54 -1.00
CA ALA A 259 22.48 -5.08 -1.92
C ALA A 259 22.70 -3.58 -2.19
N HIS A 260 23.16 -3.24 -3.39
CA HIS A 260 23.52 -1.85 -3.77
C HIS A 260 22.32 -1.02 -4.25
N GLU A 261 21.10 -1.40 -3.87
CA GLU A 261 19.90 -0.74 -4.36
C GLU A 261 19.55 0.49 -3.52
N THR A 262 19.42 1.64 -4.19
CA THR A 262 19.01 2.90 -3.56
C THR A 262 17.49 2.92 -3.43
N LEU A 263 17.02 2.77 -2.20
CA LEU A 263 15.60 2.79 -1.91
C LEU A 263 15.01 4.20 -2.06
N HIS A 264 13.98 4.31 -2.89
CA HIS A 264 13.25 5.55 -3.11
C HIS A 264 12.25 5.76 -1.98
N VAL A 265 12.38 6.90 -1.30
CA VAL A 265 11.48 7.27 -0.22
C VAL A 265 10.11 7.63 -0.82
N PRO A 266 9.02 6.92 -0.49
CA PRO A 266 7.73 7.23 -1.06
C PRO A 266 7.05 8.30 -0.23
N PHE A 267 7.59 9.53 -0.26
CA PHE A 267 7.10 10.67 0.53
C PHE A 267 5.59 10.86 0.38
N LEU A 268 5.08 10.74 -0.84
CA LEU A 268 3.65 10.84 -1.11
C LEU A 268 2.84 9.71 -0.43
N LYS A 269 3.34 8.48 -0.40
CA LYS A 269 2.65 7.36 0.28
C LYS A 269 2.69 7.50 1.80
N ILE A 270 3.80 7.97 2.35
CA ILE A 270 3.91 8.29 3.79
C ILE A 270 2.92 9.41 4.14
N LEU A 271 2.88 10.48 3.33
CA LEU A 271 1.93 11.59 3.50
C LEU A 271 0.47 11.11 3.40
N ILE A 272 0.14 10.30 2.40
CA ILE A 272 -1.21 9.72 2.25
C ILE A 272 -1.55 8.86 3.47
N THR A 273 -0.62 8.03 3.95
CA THR A 273 -0.83 7.19 5.14
C THR A 273 -1.08 8.05 6.38
N LEU A 274 -0.29 9.10 6.55
CA LEU A 274 -0.44 10.06 7.64
C LEU A 274 -1.80 10.76 7.57
N LEU A 275 -2.17 11.32 6.41
CA LEU A 275 -3.46 12.00 6.22
C LEU A 275 -4.63 11.04 6.39
N PHE A 276 -4.52 9.81 5.92
CA PHE A 276 -5.55 8.77 6.06
C PHE A 276 -5.80 8.38 7.52
N ILE A 277 -4.83 8.61 8.41
CA ILE A 277 -5.01 8.46 9.87
C ILE A 277 -5.46 9.78 10.50
N ALA A 278 -4.74 10.87 10.24
CA ALA A 278 -4.92 12.15 10.91
C ALA A 278 -6.26 12.83 10.61
N VAL A 279 -6.72 12.81 9.35
CA VAL A 279 -7.96 13.47 8.93
C VAL A 279 -9.20 12.88 9.62
N PRO A 280 -9.48 11.56 9.54
CA PRO A 280 -10.64 11.00 10.21
C PRO A 280 -10.55 11.11 11.73
N ILE A 281 -9.36 10.95 12.33
CA ILE A 281 -9.19 11.11 13.79
C ILE A 281 -9.51 12.54 14.22
N SER A 282 -9.01 13.54 13.49
CA SER A 282 -9.30 14.96 13.75
C SER A 282 -10.80 15.25 13.59
N ALA A 283 -11.44 14.69 12.56
CA ALA A 283 -12.89 14.76 12.39
C ALA A 283 -13.64 14.14 13.59
N GLY A 284 -13.19 13.00 14.09
CA GLY A 284 -13.74 12.34 15.27
C GLY A 284 -13.61 13.18 16.55
N MET A 285 -12.47 13.83 16.75
CA MET A 285 -12.28 14.78 17.86
C MET A 285 -13.23 15.97 17.75
N LEU A 286 -13.44 16.50 16.53
CA LEU A 286 -14.39 17.58 16.28
C LEU A 286 -15.83 17.13 16.54
N VAL A 287 -16.20 15.91 16.12
CA VAL A 287 -17.51 15.30 16.41
C VAL A 287 -17.72 15.13 17.91
N LYS A 288 -16.69 14.70 18.66
CA LYS A 288 -16.75 14.61 20.14
C LYS A 288 -17.09 15.96 20.77
N TRP A 289 -16.48 17.04 20.27
CA TRP A 289 -16.68 18.39 20.79
C TRP A 289 -18.04 19.00 20.40
N LYS A 290 -18.46 18.86 19.13
CA LYS A 290 -19.68 19.52 18.61
C LYS A 290 -20.95 18.68 18.74
N LEU A 291 -20.85 17.35 18.65
CA LEU A 291 -21.99 16.43 18.52
C LEU A 291 -21.86 15.26 19.52
N PRO A 292 -21.99 15.51 20.84
CA PRO A 292 -21.75 14.50 21.88
C PRO A 292 -22.72 13.30 21.80
N ARG A 293 -23.92 13.49 21.24
CA ARG A 293 -24.87 12.40 20.99
C ARG A 293 -24.34 11.42 19.93
N LEU A 294 -23.82 11.93 18.82
CA LEU A 294 -23.20 11.12 17.76
C LEU A 294 -21.93 10.43 18.25
N SER A 295 -21.10 11.14 19.03
CA SER A 295 -19.90 10.56 19.63
C SER A 295 -20.22 9.35 20.51
N ARG A 296 -21.28 9.40 21.33
CA ARG A 296 -21.69 8.23 22.15
C ARG A 296 -22.09 7.03 21.29
N LEU A 297 -22.81 7.26 20.20
CA LEU A 297 -23.17 6.20 19.24
C LEU A 297 -21.93 5.57 18.60
N LEU A 298 -21.00 6.40 18.10
CA LEU A 298 -19.75 5.94 17.49
C LEU A 298 -18.91 5.12 18.47
N LEU A 299 -18.82 5.57 19.74
CA LEU A 299 -18.10 4.85 20.79
C LEU A 299 -18.74 3.51 21.19
N LEU A 300 -20.06 3.34 21.01
CA LEU A 300 -20.72 2.05 21.22
C LEU A 300 -20.40 1.07 20.08
N LEU A 301 -20.31 1.59 18.85
CA LEU A 301 -20.09 0.78 17.63
C LEU A 301 -18.61 0.47 17.36
N ILE A 302 -17.68 1.23 17.92
CA ILE A 302 -16.24 1.15 17.60
C ILE A 302 -15.65 -0.26 17.80
N ARG A 303 -16.02 -0.97 18.87
CA ARG A 303 -15.49 -2.32 19.18
C ARG A 303 -15.97 -3.40 18.20
N PRO A 304 -17.29 -3.64 18.04
CA PRO A 304 -17.77 -4.65 17.10
C PRO A 304 -17.31 -4.33 15.68
N PHE A 305 -17.30 -3.04 15.30
CA PHE A 305 -16.88 -2.63 13.98
C PHE A 305 -15.38 -2.83 13.73
N SER A 306 -14.52 -2.50 14.70
CA SER A 306 -13.09 -2.77 14.62
C SER A 306 -12.80 -4.27 14.50
N PHE A 307 -13.50 -5.09 15.26
CA PHE A 307 -13.37 -6.54 15.19
C PHE A 307 -13.74 -7.08 13.80
N THR A 308 -14.88 -6.64 13.24
CA THR A 308 -15.30 -7.00 11.88
C THR A 308 -14.28 -6.56 10.82
N LEU A 309 -13.72 -5.35 10.94
CA LEU A 309 -12.70 -4.86 10.01
C LEU A 309 -11.39 -5.68 10.09
N ILE A 310 -10.97 -6.10 11.29
CA ILE A 310 -9.79 -6.96 11.47
C ILE A 310 -10.02 -8.32 10.81
N VAL A 311 -11.13 -8.99 11.12
CA VAL A 311 -11.43 -10.33 10.58
C VAL A 311 -11.64 -10.27 9.06
N GLY A 312 -12.41 -9.30 8.57
CA GLY A 312 -12.65 -9.10 7.14
C GLY A 312 -11.38 -8.74 6.38
N GLY A 313 -10.54 -7.87 6.95
CA GLY A 313 -9.24 -7.51 6.38
C GLY A 313 -8.30 -8.71 6.31
N LEU A 314 -8.24 -9.54 7.35
CA LEU A 314 -7.45 -10.77 7.38
C LEU A 314 -7.91 -11.77 6.32
N PHE A 315 -9.22 -12.01 6.24
CA PHE A 315 -9.81 -12.90 5.24
C PHE A 315 -9.47 -12.43 3.81
N MET A 316 -9.65 -11.13 3.53
CA MET A 316 -9.31 -10.55 2.22
C MET A 316 -7.81 -10.65 1.93
N ALA A 317 -6.94 -10.42 2.91
CA ALA A 317 -5.50 -10.54 2.74
C ALA A 317 -5.10 -11.98 2.37
N TYR A 318 -5.63 -13.00 3.05
CA TYR A 318 -5.39 -14.40 2.69
C TYR A 318 -5.92 -14.76 1.30
N HIS A 319 -7.15 -14.35 0.98
CA HIS A 319 -7.78 -14.67 -0.29
C HIS A 319 -7.03 -14.04 -1.47
N MET A 320 -6.65 -12.76 -1.35
CA MET A 320 -5.96 -12.04 -2.44
C MET A 320 -4.47 -12.39 -2.51
N GLY A 321 -3.84 -12.71 -1.38
CA GLY A 321 -2.42 -13.08 -1.32
C GLY A 321 -2.14 -14.56 -1.50
N ALA A 322 -3.15 -15.39 -1.80
CA ALA A 322 -2.99 -16.83 -1.96
C ALA A 322 -1.90 -17.21 -2.98
N PHE A 323 -1.75 -16.42 -4.06
CA PHE A 323 -0.69 -16.61 -5.05
C PHE A 323 0.72 -16.33 -4.49
N ILE A 324 0.86 -15.25 -3.70
CA ILE A 324 2.11 -14.90 -3.00
C ILE A 324 2.47 -16.02 -2.00
N LEU A 325 1.47 -16.53 -1.28
CA LEU A 325 1.62 -17.64 -0.33
C LEU A 325 1.99 -18.97 -1.01
N ALA A 326 1.54 -19.21 -2.24
CA ALA A 326 1.85 -20.44 -2.96
C ALA A 326 3.32 -20.55 -3.38
N SER A 327 3.99 -19.41 -3.58
CA SER A 327 5.39 -19.34 -4.01
C SER A 327 6.37 -19.05 -2.86
N VAL A 328 5.87 -18.85 -1.63
CA VAL A 328 6.71 -18.49 -0.49
C VAL A 328 7.42 -19.71 0.07
N GLN A 329 8.70 -19.56 0.41
CA GLN A 329 9.49 -20.63 1.03
C GLN A 329 9.31 -20.63 2.55
N LEU A 330 9.41 -21.82 3.15
CA LEU A 330 9.25 -22.01 4.59
C LEU A 330 10.17 -21.11 5.45
N PRO A 331 11.46 -20.87 5.12
CA PRO A 331 12.31 -19.97 5.90
C PRO A 331 11.76 -18.54 5.98
N THR A 332 11.18 -18.02 4.90
CA THR A 332 10.53 -16.68 4.87
C THR A 332 9.31 -16.65 5.77
N VAL A 333 8.51 -17.72 5.77
CA VAL A 333 7.33 -17.84 6.65
C VAL A 333 7.75 -17.85 8.11
N LEU A 334 8.75 -18.66 8.47
CA LEU A 334 9.26 -18.74 9.84
C LEU A 334 9.87 -17.41 10.30
N ALA A 335 10.70 -16.78 9.46
CA ALA A 335 11.26 -15.47 9.78
C ALA A 335 10.16 -14.44 10.02
N GLY A 336 9.19 -14.33 9.11
CA GLY A 336 8.08 -13.39 9.22
C GLY A 336 7.17 -13.65 10.43
N LEU A 337 6.91 -14.91 10.78
CA LEU A 337 6.11 -15.30 11.95
C LEU A 337 6.72 -14.82 13.28
N THR A 338 8.05 -14.76 13.36
CA THR A 338 8.71 -14.37 14.61
C THR A 338 8.70 -12.86 14.86
N VAL A 339 8.51 -12.04 13.81
CA VAL A 339 8.63 -10.58 13.89
C VAL A 339 7.61 -9.97 14.86
N PRO A 340 6.30 -10.26 14.77
CA PRO A 340 5.32 -9.63 15.65
C PRO A 340 5.47 -10.14 17.08
N ALA A 341 5.67 -11.44 17.28
CA ALA A 341 5.93 -12.02 18.60
C ALA A 341 7.12 -11.36 19.31
N PHE A 342 8.25 -11.18 18.61
CA PHE A 342 9.42 -10.50 19.16
C PHE A 342 9.13 -9.03 19.46
N GLY A 343 8.51 -8.29 18.54
CA GLY A 343 8.22 -6.88 18.75
C GLY A 343 7.22 -6.62 19.88
N LEU A 344 6.21 -7.48 20.03
CA LEU A 344 5.26 -7.44 21.15
C LEU A 344 6.00 -7.65 22.48
N LEU A 345 6.85 -8.67 22.56
CA LEU A 345 7.63 -8.96 23.76
C LEU A 345 8.59 -7.80 24.10
N LEU A 346 9.34 -7.34 23.10
CA LEU A 346 10.30 -6.25 23.24
C LEU A 346 9.61 -4.97 23.73
N GLY A 347 8.55 -4.53 23.06
CA GLY A 347 7.85 -3.32 23.44
C GLY A 347 7.24 -3.40 24.84
N TYR A 348 6.76 -4.58 25.24
CA TYR A 348 6.26 -4.80 26.61
C TYR A 348 7.39 -4.68 27.64
N LEU A 349 8.52 -5.36 27.40
CA LEU A 349 9.67 -5.35 28.30
C LEU A 349 10.27 -3.94 28.44
N LEU A 350 10.46 -3.22 27.34
CA LEU A 350 10.96 -1.85 27.36
C LEU A 350 10.04 -0.93 28.18
N ALA A 351 8.73 -1.02 27.97
CA ALA A 351 7.75 -0.24 28.71
C ALA A 351 7.65 -0.64 30.19
N TRP A 352 7.86 -1.92 30.49
CA TRP A 352 7.92 -2.44 31.86
C TRP A 352 9.16 -1.93 32.60
N CYS A 353 10.34 -1.94 31.96
CA CYS A 353 11.59 -1.43 32.53
C CYS A 353 11.51 0.07 32.86
N LEU A 354 10.80 0.86 32.05
CA LEU A 354 10.54 2.29 32.34
C LEU A 354 9.38 2.53 33.32
N GLY A 355 8.80 1.48 33.90
CA GLY A 355 7.75 1.61 34.90
C GLY A 355 6.44 2.19 34.39
N LEU A 356 6.17 2.15 33.07
CA LEU A 356 4.96 2.75 32.49
C LEU A 356 3.67 2.14 33.06
N PRO A 357 2.53 2.84 33.08
CA PRO A 357 1.25 2.27 33.50
C PRO A 357 0.82 1.08 32.61
N GLY A 358 0.04 0.15 33.18
CA GLY A 358 -0.41 -1.06 32.49
C GLY A 358 -0.99 -0.85 31.07
N PRO A 359 -1.91 0.12 30.87
CA PRO A 359 -2.44 0.43 29.53
C PRO A 359 -1.36 0.91 28.55
N GLN A 360 -0.41 1.73 29.00
CA GLN A 360 0.68 2.22 28.16
C GLN A 360 1.68 1.11 27.82
N ARG A 361 1.97 0.18 28.74
CA ARG A 361 2.81 -1.00 28.44
C ARG A 361 2.24 -1.85 27.31
N ARG A 362 0.92 -2.10 27.34
CA ARG A 362 0.22 -2.81 26.26
C ARG A 362 0.26 -2.02 24.96
N THR A 363 0.06 -0.71 25.01
CA THR A 363 0.16 0.14 23.81
C THR A 363 1.54 0.10 23.19
N VAL A 364 2.62 0.29 23.96
CA VAL A 364 3.99 0.27 23.43
C VAL A 364 4.33 -1.12 22.86
N SER A 365 3.95 -2.19 23.56
CA SER A 365 4.05 -3.57 23.05
C SER A 365 3.41 -3.71 21.68
N ILE A 366 2.14 -3.31 21.54
CA ILE A 366 1.37 -3.44 20.31
C ILE A 366 1.95 -2.56 19.19
N GLU A 367 2.30 -1.31 19.48
CA GLU A 367 2.85 -0.40 18.45
C GLU A 367 4.23 -0.88 17.94
N VAL A 368 5.07 -1.47 18.79
CA VAL A 368 6.36 -2.02 18.36
C VAL A 368 6.18 -3.34 17.59
N GLY A 369 5.27 -4.22 18.01
CA GLY A 369 5.03 -5.52 17.37
C GLY A 369 4.20 -5.45 16.09
N VAL A 370 3.24 -4.52 16.01
CA VAL A 370 2.35 -4.36 14.85
C VAL A 370 2.89 -3.27 13.95
N GLN A 371 3.56 -3.70 12.88
CA GLN A 371 4.25 -2.83 11.94
C GLN A 371 3.44 -2.53 10.69
N ASN A 372 3.70 -1.39 10.05
CA ASN A 372 3.01 -0.96 8.83
C ASN A 372 3.57 -1.64 7.58
N SER A 373 3.16 -2.89 7.41
CA SER A 373 3.59 -3.73 6.29
C SER A 373 3.12 -3.20 4.92
N LEU A 374 1.99 -2.48 4.85
CA LEU A 374 1.54 -1.85 3.59
C LEU A 374 2.48 -0.72 3.14
N LEU A 375 3.00 0.05 4.09
CA LEU A 375 4.01 1.06 3.77
C LEU A 375 5.31 0.40 3.33
N ALA A 376 5.75 -0.67 3.99
CA ALA A 376 6.93 -1.44 3.56
C ALA A 376 6.77 -2.00 2.14
N LEU A 377 5.60 -2.56 1.80
CA LEU A 377 5.27 -3.01 0.44
C LEU A 377 5.37 -1.86 -0.57
N ALA A 378 4.78 -0.71 -0.28
CA ALA A 378 4.83 0.46 -1.18
C ALA A 378 6.27 0.95 -1.41
N VAL A 379 7.10 0.92 -0.37
CA VAL A 379 8.51 1.29 -0.42
C VAL A 379 9.30 0.36 -1.35
N LEU A 380 9.10 -0.96 -1.25
CA LEU A 380 9.77 -1.94 -2.13
C LEU A 380 9.32 -1.81 -3.59
N GLN A 381 8.01 -1.68 -3.81
CA GLN A 381 7.42 -1.58 -5.15
C GLN A 381 7.82 -0.32 -5.92
N LEU A 382 8.18 0.76 -5.21
CA LEU A 382 8.67 1.99 -5.82
C LEU A 382 10.18 2.02 -6.03
N SER A 383 10.91 1.10 -5.39
CA SER A 383 12.37 1.12 -5.37
C SER A 383 13.01 0.05 -6.23
N PHE A 384 12.32 -1.07 -6.44
CA PHE A 384 12.84 -2.25 -7.12
C PHE A 384 12.23 -2.43 -8.51
N GLN A 385 12.95 -3.14 -9.38
CA GLN A 385 12.36 -3.65 -10.62
C GLN A 385 11.22 -4.61 -10.28
N ARG A 386 10.15 -4.62 -11.09
CA ARG A 386 8.90 -5.36 -10.81
C ARG A 386 9.15 -6.76 -10.23
N ALA A 387 9.82 -7.65 -10.97
CA ALA A 387 10.08 -9.02 -10.53
C ALA A 387 10.79 -9.13 -9.17
N GLN A 388 11.77 -8.26 -8.90
CA GLN A 388 12.47 -8.21 -7.61
C GLN A 388 11.58 -7.63 -6.51
N ALA A 389 10.77 -6.63 -6.83
CA ALA A 389 9.82 -6.02 -5.91
C ALA A 389 8.80 -7.04 -5.41
N ASP A 390 8.26 -7.87 -6.29
CA ASP A 390 7.25 -8.86 -5.95
C ASP A 390 7.81 -9.99 -5.10
N PHE A 391 9.01 -10.43 -5.43
CA PHE A 391 9.74 -11.39 -4.64
C PHE A 391 10.07 -10.82 -3.24
N ALA A 392 10.63 -9.62 -3.16
CA ALA A 392 10.93 -8.96 -1.88
C ALA A 392 9.66 -8.68 -1.05
N SER A 393 8.54 -8.40 -1.70
CA SER A 393 7.24 -8.10 -1.08
C SER A 393 6.64 -9.28 -0.34
N GLN A 394 7.09 -10.51 -0.60
CA GLN A 394 6.65 -11.68 0.17
C GLN A 394 6.91 -11.50 1.67
N ALA A 395 8.08 -10.97 2.06
CA ALA A 395 8.45 -10.81 3.46
C ALA A 395 7.51 -9.88 4.26
N PRO A 396 7.29 -8.60 3.87
CA PRO A 396 6.32 -7.74 4.55
C PRO A 396 4.89 -8.28 4.47
N PHE A 397 4.51 -8.99 3.40
CA PHE A 397 3.20 -9.62 3.30
C PHE A 397 3.00 -10.71 4.37
N ILE A 398 3.98 -11.60 4.56
CA ILE A 398 3.96 -12.61 5.63
C ILE A 398 3.94 -11.94 7.00
N VAL A 399 4.76 -10.91 7.25
CA VAL A 399 4.75 -10.16 8.52
C VAL A 399 3.36 -9.56 8.79
N ALA A 400 2.67 -9.04 7.77
CA ALA A 400 1.31 -8.53 7.91
C ALA A 400 0.32 -9.61 8.33
N LEU A 401 0.36 -10.78 7.67
CA LEU A 401 -0.53 -11.91 7.97
C LEU A 401 -0.26 -12.51 9.35
N SER A 402 1.00 -12.70 9.71
CA SER A 402 1.37 -13.20 11.04
C SER A 402 0.98 -12.20 12.12
N SER A 403 1.25 -10.91 11.92
CA SER A 403 0.90 -9.86 12.90
C SER A 403 -0.59 -9.81 13.16
N THR A 404 -1.40 -9.80 12.09
CA THR A 404 -2.86 -9.79 12.22
C THR A 404 -3.41 -11.07 12.85
N SER A 405 -2.86 -12.23 12.50
CA SER A 405 -3.28 -13.52 13.06
C SER A 405 -2.93 -13.65 14.54
N GLU A 406 -1.70 -13.35 14.94
CA GLU A 406 -1.24 -13.38 16.33
C GLU A 406 -2.03 -12.40 17.20
N MET A 407 -2.24 -11.18 16.70
CA MET A 407 -3.04 -10.19 17.43
C MET A 407 -4.50 -10.60 17.56
N LEU A 408 -5.09 -11.23 16.55
CA LEU A 408 -6.45 -11.76 16.64
C LEU A 408 -6.53 -12.89 17.68
N LEU A 409 -5.55 -13.79 17.73
CA LEU A 409 -5.46 -14.83 18.75
C LEU A 409 -5.35 -14.23 20.16
N LEU A 410 -4.52 -13.20 20.36
CA LEU A 410 -4.41 -12.48 21.63
C LEU A 410 -5.73 -11.80 22.03
N VAL A 411 -6.44 -11.20 21.08
CA VAL A 411 -7.76 -10.60 21.31
C VAL A 411 -8.77 -11.66 21.72
N LEU A 412 -8.86 -12.78 20.99
CA LEU A 412 -9.78 -13.87 21.30
C LEU A 412 -9.48 -14.47 22.67
N GLY A 413 -8.20 -14.74 22.98
CA GLY A 413 -7.76 -15.21 24.28
C GLY A 413 -8.12 -14.24 25.40
N HIS A 414 -7.93 -12.93 25.20
CA HIS A 414 -8.31 -11.91 26.18
C HIS A 414 -9.83 -11.87 26.43
N LEU A 415 -10.64 -12.00 25.38
CA LEU A 415 -12.10 -12.04 25.48
C LEU A 415 -12.59 -13.31 26.18
N MET A 416 -12.01 -14.47 25.86
CA MET A 416 -12.31 -15.74 26.53
C MET A 416 -11.96 -15.67 28.02
N TYR A 417 -10.75 -15.19 28.36
CA TYR A 417 -10.32 -15.02 29.75
C TYR A 417 -11.29 -14.13 30.53
N LYS A 418 -11.70 -12.99 29.97
CA LYS A 418 -12.68 -12.09 30.61
C LYS A 418 -14.03 -12.76 30.84
N ARG A 419 -14.54 -13.52 29.87
CA ARG A 419 -15.82 -14.24 30.02
C ARG A 419 -15.75 -15.32 31.09
N LEU A 420 -14.64 -16.07 31.15
CA LEU A 420 -14.44 -17.10 32.17
C LEU A 420 -14.33 -16.49 33.57
N CYS A 421 -13.56 -15.41 33.72
CA CYS A 421 -13.43 -14.73 35.01
C CYS A 421 -14.71 -14.02 35.45
N SER A 422 -15.52 -13.46 34.53
CA SER A 422 -16.80 -12.82 34.89
C SER A 422 -17.93 -13.81 35.13
N ALA A 423 -17.79 -15.07 34.71
CA ALA A 423 -18.75 -16.13 35.00
C ALA A 423 -18.48 -16.84 36.34
N GLY A 424 -17.28 -16.65 36.91
CA GLY A 424 -16.87 -17.19 38.21
C GLY A 424 -16.99 -16.21 39.39
N SER A 425 -17.42 -14.97 39.13
CA SER A 425 -17.72 -13.92 40.12
C SER A 425 -19.20 -13.60 40.12
#